data_AF-A0A6A6LNB5-F1
#
_entry.id   AF-A0A6A6LNB5-F1
#
_cell.length_a   1.000
_cell.length_b   1.000
_cell.length_c   1.000
_cell.angle_alpha   90.00
_cell.angle_beta   90.00
_cell.angle_gamma   90.00
#
_symmetry.space_group_name_H-M   'P 1'
#
loop_
_entity.id
_entity.type
_entity.pdbx_description
1 polymer ?
#
loop_
_entity_poly.entity_id
_entity_poly.type
_entity_poly.pdbx_seq_one_letter_code
_entity_poly.pdbx_strand_id
1 'polypeptide(L)'
;MVGHFISLYNVQLAKVNLVLCEEIKHAVPYSWDPASLASFIESYGTHIITSATIGGRDVVYIRQHQSSSLSVSDIESYVEDIADQRFQDSKSQPSAGPLKYKDKDVTVIFRRRGGDDLEQSHAKWAETVQLAPDVINMTFTPIVSLLEGAPGMKHLARAIDLYLEYKPPIEDLQYFLDFQIARVWAPEQNNLQRKEPVCQSLQFSLMGPKLYISPDQVTVGRKPVTGLRLGLEGIKQNRLSIHLQHLVSLPKILQPHWDAHIAIGAPKWKGPEEQDSRWFEPIKWKNFSHVSTTPIECTDTSIGDLSGVHIVTGAQLGVWDFGAKNVLHLKLLFSKVPGCTIRRSVWDHSPSNPYAQQPNGASSSISNEKTPVIRRKIVQAMLGNWQKSLT
;
A
#
# COMPACT_ATOMS: atom_id res chain seq x y z
N MET A 1 -21.08 -14.10 8.16
CA MET A 1 -20.65 -15.22 9.03
C MET A 1 -21.87 -15.70 9.78
N VAL A 2 -22.03 -17.01 9.93
CA VAL A 2 -23.12 -17.62 10.71
C VAL A 2 -22.53 -18.77 11.52
N GLY A 3 -23.03 -19.01 12.73
CA GLY A 3 -22.51 -20.09 13.55
C GLY A 3 -23.24 -20.26 14.88
N HIS A 4 -23.05 -21.43 15.48
CA HIS A 4 -23.59 -21.79 16.79
C HIS A 4 -22.49 -21.78 17.84
N PHE A 5 -22.81 -21.28 19.04
CA PHE A 5 -21.85 -21.10 20.14
C PHE A 5 -22.41 -21.71 21.41
N ILE A 6 -21.67 -22.66 21.98
CA ILE A 6 -21.98 -23.31 23.25
C ILE A 6 -20.96 -22.80 24.25
N SER A 7 -21.39 -21.87 25.11
CA SER A 7 -20.54 -21.33 26.19
C SER A 7 -20.73 -22.18 27.44
N LEU A 8 -19.65 -22.79 27.95
CA LEU A 8 -19.68 -23.57 29.19
C LEU A 8 -19.21 -22.74 30.39
N TYR A 9 -18.06 -22.07 30.27
CA TYR A 9 -17.49 -21.26 31.34
C TYR A 9 -16.74 -20.06 30.78
N ASN A 10 -16.66 -19.00 31.60
CA ASN A 10 -15.91 -17.79 31.29
C ASN A 10 -14.76 -17.66 32.29
N VAL A 11 -13.54 -17.56 31.78
CA VAL A 11 -12.34 -17.31 32.59
C VAL A 11 -11.97 -15.86 32.40
N GLN A 12 -11.98 -15.08 33.48
CA GLN A 12 -11.61 -13.67 33.46
C GLN A 12 -10.52 -13.40 34.49
N LEU A 13 -9.60 -12.48 34.17
CA LEU A 13 -8.62 -12.01 35.13
C LEU A 13 -9.32 -11.33 36.31
N ALA A 14 -9.13 -11.88 37.51
CA ALA A 14 -9.78 -11.39 38.72
C ALA A 14 -9.26 -10.02 39.19
N LYS A 15 -8.03 -9.65 38.80
CA LYS A 15 -7.36 -8.43 39.25
C LYS A 15 -7.54 -7.32 38.23
N VAL A 16 -8.14 -6.21 38.67
CA VAL A 16 -8.36 -5.00 37.85
C VAL A 16 -7.05 -4.22 37.64
N ASN A 17 -6.17 -4.22 38.65
CA ASN A 17 -4.87 -3.56 38.60
C ASN A 17 -3.77 -4.54 38.14
N LEU A 18 -3.80 -4.87 36.85
CA LEU A 18 -2.76 -5.68 36.22
C LEU A 18 -1.44 -4.89 36.20
N VAL A 19 -0.34 -5.57 36.50
CA VAL A 19 1.01 -5.00 36.43
C VAL A 19 1.82 -5.90 35.52
N LEU A 20 2.46 -5.31 34.52
CA LEU A 20 3.37 -6.04 33.64
C LEU A 20 4.60 -6.51 34.41
N CYS A 21 5.08 -7.71 34.08
CA CYS A 21 6.37 -8.20 34.56
C CYS A 21 7.48 -7.22 34.19
N GLU A 22 8.46 -7.05 35.08
CA GLU A 22 9.56 -6.10 34.87
C GLU A 22 10.30 -6.37 33.56
N GLU A 23 10.48 -7.63 33.16
CA GLU A 23 11.09 -8.02 31.89
C GLU A 23 10.41 -7.36 30.68
N ILE A 24 9.07 -7.32 30.64
CA ILE A 24 8.30 -6.72 29.55
C ILE A 24 8.48 -5.20 29.56
N LYS A 25 8.52 -4.57 30.75
CA LYS A 25 8.76 -3.13 30.87
C LYS A 25 10.16 -2.75 30.37
N HIS A 26 11.17 -3.56 30.69
CA HIS A 26 12.55 -3.35 30.24
C HIS A 26 12.71 -3.58 28.73
N ALA A 27 11.86 -4.39 28.11
CA ALA A 27 11.85 -4.61 26.67
C ALA A 27 11.26 -3.43 25.87
N VAL A 28 10.58 -2.48 26.52
CA VAL A 28 10.00 -1.31 25.84
C VAL A 28 11.11 -0.40 25.31
N PRO A 29 11.17 -0.13 23.99
CA PRO A 29 12.21 0.72 23.43
C PRO A 29 12.04 2.18 23.85
N TYR A 30 13.13 2.80 24.32
CA TYR A 30 13.15 4.21 24.78
C TYR A 30 13.01 5.24 23.64
N SER A 31 13.25 4.84 22.39
CA SER A 31 13.27 5.72 21.22
C SER A 31 12.59 5.06 20.03
N TRP A 32 12.41 5.80 18.94
CA TRP A 32 11.98 5.21 17.67
C TRP A 32 13.11 4.35 17.07
N ASP A 33 13.18 3.10 17.51
CA ASP A 33 14.08 2.09 16.96
C ASP A 33 13.29 0.96 16.28
N PRO A 34 13.22 0.93 14.93
CA PRO A 34 12.38 -0.01 14.19
C PRO A 34 12.63 -1.48 14.51
N ALA A 35 13.89 -1.88 14.68
CA ALA A 35 14.25 -3.27 14.98
C ALA A 35 13.74 -3.70 16.37
N SER A 36 14.02 -2.88 17.40
CA SER A 36 13.55 -3.15 18.76
C SER A 36 12.01 -3.11 18.87
N LEU A 37 11.35 -2.18 18.18
CA LEU A 37 9.89 -2.07 18.15
C LEU A 37 9.23 -3.27 17.47
N ALA A 38 9.76 -3.71 16.33
CA ALA A 38 9.28 -4.89 15.62
C ALA A 38 9.48 -6.15 16.48
N SER A 39 10.66 -6.31 17.09
CA SER A 39 10.97 -7.44 17.97
C SER A 39 10.07 -7.49 19.20
N PHE A 40 9.71 -6.35 19.79
CA PHE A 40 8.75 -6.28 20.88
C PHE A 40 7.37 -6.80 20.44
N ILE A 41 6.86 -6.31 19.30
CA ILE A 41 5.54 -6.70 18.77
C ILE A 41 5.52 -8.19 18.40
N GLU A 42 6.60 -8.71 17.84
CA GLU A 42 6.74 -10.13 17.52
C GLU A 42 6.77 -11.00 18.77
N SER A 43 7.50 -10.59 19.81
CA SER A 43 7.71 -11.39 21.03
C SER A 43 6.52 -11.35 21.98
N TYR A 44 5.89 -10.18 22.15
CA TYR A 44 4.86 -9.95 23.17
C TYR A 44 3.46 -9.70 22.58
N GLY A 45 3.35 -9.46 21.28
CA GLY A 45 2.11 -9.07 20.64
C GLY A 45 1.70 -7.63 20.94
N THR A 46 0.43 -7.33 20.63
CA THR A 46 -0.14 -5.98 20.76
C THR A 46 -1.15 -5.86 21.92
N HIS A 47 -1.69 -6.99 22.36
CA HIS A 47 -2.78 -7.05 23.34
C HIS A 47 -2.57 -8.22 24.31
N ILE A 48 -3.17 -8.08 25.49
CA ILE A 48 -3.23 -9.11 26.52
C ILE A 48 -4.66 -9.66 26.57
N ILE A 49 -4.78 -10.97 26.71
CA ILE A 49 -6.05 -11.65 26.89
C ILE A 49 -6.55 -11.38 28.32
N THR A 50 -7.70 -10.71 28.45
CA THR A 50 -8.31 -10.37 29.75
C THR A 50 -9.41 -11.32 30.16
N SER A 51 -10.08 -11.95 29.19
CA SER A 51 -10.99 -13.05 29.43
C SER A 51 -11.04 -14.00 28.23
N ALA A 52 -11.43 -15.24 28.49
CA ALA A 52 -11.65 -16.28 27.50
C ALA A 52 -12.96 -17.00 27.82
N THR A 53 -13.82 -17.15 26.81
CA THR A 53 -15.00 -18.01 26.88
C THR A 53 -14.62 -19.39 26.37
N ILE A 54 -14.92 -20.41 27.18
CA ILE A 54 -14.58 -21.80 26.91
C ILE A 54 -15.85 -22.60 26.63
N GLY A 55 -15.79 -23.45 25.61
CA GLY A 55 -16.90 -24.29 25.18
C GLY A 55 -16.71 -24.78 23.76
N GLY A 56 -17.74 -24.68 22.92
CA GLY A 56 -17.73 -25.13 21.53
C GLY A 56 -18.25 -24.06 20.58
N ARG A 57 -17.64 -23.93 19.40
CA ARG A 57 -18.18 -23.09 18.32
C ARG A 57 -18.15 -23.84 17.00
N ASP A 58 -19.21 -23.69 16.23
CA ASP A 58 -19.30 -24.19 14.87
C ASP A 58 -19.70 -23.04 13.94
N VAL A 59 -18.75 -22.58 13.12
CA VAL A 59 -18.88 -21.35 12.35
C VAL A 59 -18.61 -21.58 10.87
N VAL A 60 -19.45 -20.97 10.04
CA VAL A 60 -19.29 -20.89 8.58
C VAL A 60 -18.82 -19.49 8.20
N TYR A 61 -17.67 -19.45 7.52
CA TYR A 61 -17.15 -18.25 6.88
C TYR A 61 -17.34 -18.33 5.38
N ILE A 62 -17.67 -17.19 4.78
CA ILE A 62 -17.83 -17.06 3.35
C ILE A 62 -16.86 -15.98 2.88
N ARG A 63 -16.01 -16.34 1.92
CA ARG A 63 -15.07 -15.43 1.27
C ARG A 63 -15.49 -15.22 -0.18
N GLN A 64 -15.90 -14.00 -0.51
CA GLN A 64 -16.17 -13.58 -1.88
C GLN A 64 -14.86 -13.19 -2.57
N HIS A 65 -14.61 -13.72 -3.76
CA HIS A 65 -13.48 -13.29 -4.60
C HIS A 65 -13.83 -12.02 -5.38
N GLN A 66 -12.82 -11.25 -5.78
CA GLN A 66 -13.01 -10.00 -6.54
C GLN A 66 -13.70 -10.21 -7.90
N SER A 67 -13.60 -11.43 -8.46
CA SER A 67 -14.28 -11.80 -9.70
C SER A 67 -15.76 -12.11 -9.53
N SER A 68 -16.23 -12.28 -8.29
CA SER A 68 -17.63 -12.62 -8.01
C SER A 68 -18.55 -11.43 -8.30
N SER A 69 -19.61 -11.69 -9.06
CA SER A 69 -20.65 -10.72 -9.41
C SER A 69 -21.81 -10.66 -8.41
N LEU A 70 -21.74 -11.42 -7.31
CA LEU A 70 -22.82 -11.49 -6.33
C LEU A 70 -23.03 -10.17 -5.59
N SER A 71 -24.31 -9.82 -5.41
CA SER A 71 -24.70 -8.73 -4.52
C SER A 71 -24.61 -9.15 -3.04
N VAL A 72 -24.72 -8.18 -2.13
CA VAL A 72 -24.75 -8.45 -0.68
C VAL A 72 -25.91 -9.37 -0.31
N SER A 73 -27.10 -9.14 -0.87
CA SER A 73 -28.29 -9.95 -0.59
C SER A 73 -28.18 -11.38 -1.12
N ASP A 74 -27.52 -11.59 -2.26
CA ASP A 74 -27.25 -12.94 -2.76
C ASP A 74 -26.34 -13.72 -1.82
N ILE A 75 -25.37 -13.05 -1.19
CA ILE A 75 -24.47 -13.64 -0.21
C ILE A 75 -25.21 -13.93 1.08
N GLU A 76 -26.08 -13.05 1.54
CA GLU A 76 -26.90 -13.25 2.74
C GLU A 76 -27.79 -14.49 2.61
N SER A 77 -28.58 -14.58 1.54
CA SER A 77 -29.40 -15.77 1.25
C SER A 77 -28.54 -17.04 1.14
N TYR A 78 -27.36 -16.93 0.53
CA TYR A 78 -26.43 -18.04 0.41
C TYR A 78 -25.82 -18.48 1.76
N VAL A 79 -25.59 -17.55 2.69
CA VAL A 79 -25.18 -17.86 4.06
C VAL A 79 -26.30 -18.60 4.81
N GLU A 80 -27.54 -18.15 4.65
CA GLU A 80 -28.72 -18.76 5.27
C GLU A 80 -28.94 -20.20 4.80
N ASP A 81 -28.90 -20.45 3.49
CA ASP A 81 -29.04 -21.80 2.91
C ASP A 81 -27.99 -22.78 3.49
N ILE A 82 -26.74 -22.33 3.64
CA ILE A 82 -25.66 -23.14 4.21
C ILE A 82 -25.87 -23.35 5.71
N ALA A 83 -26.36 -22.32 6.43
CA ALA A 83 -26.66 -22.42 7.84
C ALA A 83 -27.74 -23.48 8.09
N ASP A 84 -28.83 -23.42 7.33
CA ASP A 84 -29.95 -24.34 7.43
C ASP A 84 -29.50 -25.77 7.17
N GLN A 85 -28.73 -26.01 6.11
CA GLN A 85 -28.20 -27.35 5.83
C GLN A 85 -27.24 -27.87 6.91
N ARG A 86 -26.45 -26.99 7.53
CA ARG A 86 -25.43 -27.38 8.52
C ARG A 86 -26.01 -27.60 9.91
N PHE A 87 -26.99 -26.78 10.30
CA PHE A 87 -27.49 -26.70 11.67
C PHE A 87 -28.90 -27.27 11.85
N GLN A 88 -29.61 -27.66 10.79
CA GLN A 88 -30.89 -28.35 10.95
C GLN A 88 -30.70 -29.78 11.43
N ASP A 89 -31.45 -30.14 12.48
CA ASP A 89 -31.53 -31.49 12.98
C ASP A 89 -32.23 -32.40 11.98
N SER A 90 -31.54 -33.46 11.58
CA SER A 90 -32.03 -34.48 10.67
C SER A 90 -33.22 -35.24 11.27
N LYS A 91 -34.42 -34.69 11.14
CA LYS A 91 -35.65 -35.47 11.00
C LYS A 91 -36.23 -35.17 9.63
N SER A 92 -36.00 -36.11 8.72
CA SER A 92 -36.56 -36.23 7.36
C SER A 92 -36.19 -35.13 6.34
N GLN A 93 -35.14 -35.35 5.57
CA GLN A 93 -35.10 -35.12 4.10
C GLN A 93 -33.90 -35.86 3.48
N PRO A 94 -34.03 -36.35 2.23
CA PRO A 94 -32.94 -36.98 1.51
C PRO A 94 -31.85 -35.94 1.24
N SER A 95 -30.58 -36.33 1.42
CA SER A 95 -29.37 -35.61 1.01
C SER A 95 -29.64 -34.62 -0.13
N ALA A 96 -29.87 -33.35 0.18
CA ALA A 96 -29.88 -32.30 -0.83
C ALA A 96 -28.53 -32.39 -1.54
N GLY A 97 -28.55 -32.64 -2.85
CA GLY A 97 -27.35 -32.84 -3.64
C GLY A 97 -26.35 -31.70 -3.40
N PRO A 98 -25.03 -31.95 -3.58
CA PRO A 98 -24.00 -30.96 -3.30
C PRO A 98 -24.36 -29.65 -4.00
N LEU A 99 -24.69 -28.61 -3.22
CA LEU A 99 -24.93 -27.29 -3.75
C LEU A 99 -23.72 -26.93 -4.62
N LYS A 100 -23.97 -26.45 -5.83
CA LYS A 100 -22.90 -26.04 -6.76
C LYS A 100 -22.28 -24.74 -6.27
N TYR A 101 -21.49 -24.85 -5.20
CA TYR A 101 -20.83 -23.73 -4.54
C TYR A 101 -19.70 -23.13 -5.39
N LYS A 102 -19.16 -23.91 -6.35
CA LYS A 102 -18.04 -23.50 -7.20
C LYS A 102 -18.40 -22.52 -8.32
N ASP A 103 -19.67 -22.40 -8.69
CA ASP A 103 -20.09 -21.58 -9.85
C ASP A 103 -20.22 -20.08 -9.54
N LYS A 104 -19.97 -19.64 -8.30
CA LYS A 104 -20.22 -18.26 -7.85
C LYS A 104 -18.96 -17.45 -7.47
N ASP A 105 -17.76 -17.98 -7.67
CA ASP A 105 -16.49 -17.37 -7.22
C ASP A 105 -16.50 -17.03 -5.72
N VAL A 106 -17.01 -17.96 -4.92
CA VAL A 106 -17.09 -17.85 -3.45
C VAL A 106 -16.44 -19.09 -2.83
N THR A 107 -15.72 -18.89 -1.73
CA THR A 107 -15.14 -19.98 -0.93
C THR A 107 -15.85 -20.08 0.41
N VAL A 108 -16.40 -21.27 0.72
CA VAL A 108 -17.02 -21.58 2.01
C VAL A 108 -15.99 -22.27 2.89
N ILE A 109 -15.83 -21.78 4.12
CA ILE A 109 -14.83 -22.27 5.08
C ILE A 109 -15.56 -22.62 6.37
N PHE A 110 -15.56 -23.91 6.70
CA PHE A 110 -16.10 -24.42 7.95
C PHE A 110 -15.02 -24.43 9.03
N ARG A 111 -15.32 -23.89 10.21
CA ARG A 111 -14.41 -23.85 11.35
C ARG A 111 -15.14 -24.23 12.62
N ARG A 112 -14.76 -25.39 13.16
CA ARG A 112 -15.12 -25.79 14.53
C ARG A 112 -13.96 -25.56 15.50
N ARG A 113 -14.31 -25.38 16.76
CA ARG A 113 -13.41 -25.48 17.92
C ARG A 113 -14.20 -26.02 19.11
N GLY A 114 -13.59 -26.89 19.89
CA GLY A 114 -14.23 -27.59 21.00
C GLY A 114 -15.18 -28.70 20.52
N GLY A 115 -15.28 -29.77 21.31
CA GLY A 115 -15.93 -31.02 20.93
C GLY A 115 -15.07 -31.90 20.00
N ASP A 116 -15.67 -32.95 19.46
CA ASP A 116 -15.04 -33.84 18.49
C ASP A 116 -15.22 -33.32 17.06
N ASP A 117 -14.13 -32.83 16.46
CA ASP A 117 -14.12 -32.30 15.09
C ASP A 117 -14.46 -33.34 14.01
N LEU A 118 -14.44 -34.65 14.34
CA LEU A 118 -14.77 -35.72 13.40
C LEU A 118 -16.29 -35.95 13.26
N GLU A 119 -17.08 -35.58 14.26
CA GLU A 119 -18.52 -35.83 14.29
C GLU A 119 -19.24 -34.96 13.25
N GLN A 120 -19.93 -35.54 12.28
CA GLN A 120 -20.50 -34.75 11.18
C GLN A 120 -21.78 -34.02 11.60
N SER A 121 -22.60 -34.66 12.43
CA SER A 121 -23.87 -34.08 12.89
C SER A 121 -23.63 -32.96 13.88
N HIS A 122 -24.25 -31.80 13.65
CA HIS A 122 -24.16 -30.67 14.57
C HIS A 122 -24.67 -31.02 15.98
N ALA A 123 -25.83 -31.69 16.08
CA ALA A 123 -26.41 -32.10 17.37
C ALA A 123 -25.48 -33.02 18.16
N LYS A 124 -24.94 -34.06 17.51
CA LYS A 124 -24.00 -34.97 18.16
C LYS A 124 -22.71 -34.27 18.55
N TRP A 125 -22.18 -33.40 17.68
CA TRP A 125 -21.02 -32.59 17.99
C TRP A 125 -21.26 -31.72 19.24
N ALA A 126 -22.43 -31.08 19.35
CA ALA A 126 -22.79 -30.25 20.49
C ALA A 126 -22.76 -31.01 21.83
N GLU A 127 -23.15 -32.29 21.84
CA GLU A 127 -23.06 -33.15 23.03
C GLU A 127 -21.60 -33.41 23.46
N THR A 128 -20.67 -33.51 22.49
CA THR A 128 -19.25 -33.74 22.77
C THR A 128 -18.53 -32.52 23.35
N VAL A 129 -19.10 -31.32 23.20
CA VAL A 129 -18.46 -30.06 23.66
C VAL A 129 -18.19 -30.06 25.15
N GLN A 130 -19.05 -30.69 25.96
CA GLN A 130 -18.82 -30.78 27.42
C GLN A 130 -17.58 -31.62 27.78
N LEU A 131 -17.24 -32.61 26.95
CA LEU A 131 -16.12 -33.52 27.20
C LEU A 131 -14.79 -32.95 26.72
N ALA A 132 -14.80 -32.13 25.67
CA ALA A 132 -13.59 -31.57 25.07
C ALA A 132 -13.74 -30.08 24.70
N PRO A 133 -14.02 -29.18 25.64
CA PRO A 133 -14.22 -27.76 25.33
C PRO A 133 -12.91 -27.05 24.99
N ASP A 134 -12.99 -25.97 24.20
CA ASP A 134 -11.87 -25.13 23.77
C ASP A 134 -12.21 -23.63 23.86
N VAL A 135 -11.22 -22.75 23.68
CA VAL A 135 -11.42 -21.29 23.67
C VAL A 135 -12.15 -20.85 22.40
N ILE A 136 -13.39 -20.40 22.59
CA ILE A 136 -14.28 -20.00 21.49
C ILE A 136 -14.32 -18.49 21.28
N ASN A 137 -14.07 -17.71 22.33
CA ASN A 137 -14.02 -16.25 22.29
C ASN A 137 -12.99 -15.72 23.30
N MET A 138 -12.43 -14.54 23.03
CA MET A 138 -11.47 -13.86 23.90
C MET A 138 -11.75 -12.36 23.95
N THR A 139 -11.51 -11.73 25.09
CA THR A 139 -11.44 -10.27 25.21
C THR A 139 -9.99 -9.84 25.40
N PHE A 140 -9.67 -8.66 24.90
CA PHE A 140 -8.31 -8.16 24.81
C PHE A 140 -8.21 -6.75 25.36
N THR A 141 -7.08 -6.43 25.97
CA THR A 141 -6.71 -5.07 26.37
C THR A 141 -5.36 -4.71 25.75
N PRO A 142 -5.17 -3.52 25.16
CA PRO A 142 -3.90 -3.12 24.57
C PRO A 142 -2.77 -3.18 25.60
N ILE A 143 -1.63 -3.78 25.25
CA ILE A 143 -0.50 -3.92 26.19
C ILE A 143 0.01 -2.56 26.68
N VAL A 144 -0.13 -1.53 25.85
CA VAL A 144 0.27 -0.15 26.15
C VAL A 144 -0.54 0.50 27.27
N SER A 145 -1.76 0.03 27.55
CA SER A 145 -2.56 0.56 28.67
C SER A 145 -2.00 0.15 30.03
N LEU A 146 -1.13 -0.87 30.06
CA LEU A 146 -0.44 -1.33 31.28
C LEU A 146 0.98 -0.79 31.41
N LEU A 147 1.41 0.05 30.45
CA LEU A 147 2.73 0.68 30.39
C LEU A 147 2.69 2.16 30.76
N GLU A 148 1.64 2.61 31.47
CA GLU A 148 1.56 3.98 31.94
C GLU A 148 2.80 4.37 32.76
N GLY A 149 3.44 5.48 32.37
CA GLY A 149 4.68 5.96 32.98
C GLY A 149 5.97 5.32 32.44
N ALA A 150 5.89 4.30 31.56
CA ALA A 150 7.07 3.71 30.95
C ALA A 150 7.71 4.68 29.93
N PRO A 151 9.03 4.92 30.00
CA PRO A 151 9.72 5.71 28.99
C PRO A 151 9.63 5.01 27.63
N GLY A 152 9.36 5.76 26.56
CA GLY A 152 9.24 5.18 25.20
C GLY A 152 7.88 4.59 24.84
N MET A 153 6.91 4.52 25.77
CA MET A 153 5.54 4.04 25.51
C MET A 153 4.89 4.68 24.27
N LYS A 154 5.12 5.97 24.04
CA LYS A 154 4.58 6.69 22.86
C LYS A 154 5.10 6.13 21.54
N HIS A 155 6.35 5.68 21.49
CA HIS A 155 6.92 5.06 20.30
C HIS A 155 6.32 3.68 20.06
N LEU A 156 6.21 2.87 21.11
CA LEU A 156 5.58 1.56 21.04
C LEU A 156 4.10 1.64 20.63
N ALA A 157 3.32 2.52 21.25
CA ALA A 157 1.92 2.75 20.90
C ALA A 157 1.77 3.10 19.42
N ARG A 158 2.56 4.06 18.93
CA ARG A 158 2.56 4.42 17.50
C ARG A 158 2.95 3.25 16.59
N ALA A 159 3.94 2.44 16.98
CA ALA A 159 4.35 1.28 16.19
C ALA A 159 3.24 0.21 16.14
N ILE A 160 2.54 -0.03 17.26
CA ILE A 160 1.40 -0.93 17.34
C ILE A 160 0.24 -0.41 16.48
N ASP A 161 -0.09 0.87 16.57
CA ASP A 161 -1.15 1.48 15.76
C ASP A 161 -0.89 1.29 14.27
N LEU A 162 0.34 1.57 13.84
CA LEU A 162 0.78 1.36 12.47
C LEU A 162 0.74 -0.13 12.06
N TYR A 163 1.14 -1.05 12.93
CA TYR A 163 1.04 -2.48 12.65
C TYR A 163 -0.42 -2.93 12.52
N LEU A 164 -1.33 -2.44 13.37
CA LEU A 164 -2.75 -2.81 13.34
C LEU A 164 -3.50 -2.19 12.14
N GLU A 165 -3.11 -0.98 11.72
CA GLU A 165 -3.67 -0.28 10.57
C GLU A 165 -3.23 -0.93 9.24
N TYR A 166 -1.93 -1.16 9.06
CA TYR A 166 -1.38 -1.62 7.77
C TYR A 166 -1.17 -3.13 7.69
N LYS A 167 -1.05 -3.82 8.83
CA LYS A 167 -0.78 -5.27 8.95
C LYS A 167 0.29 -5.78 7.98
N PRO A 168 1.50 -5.16 7.93
CA PRO A 168 2.60 -5.73 7.17
C PRO A 168 2.94 -7.14 7.69
N PRO A 169 3.52 -8.03 6.86
CA PRO A 169 4.11 -9.27 7.34
C PRO A 169 5.06 -8.99 8.50
N ILE A 170 5.05 -9.86 9.53
CA ILE A 170 5.79 -9.59 10.76
C ILE A 170 7.31 -9.48 10.50
N GLU A 171 7.82 -10.28 9.56
CA GLU A 171 9.20 -10.27 9.11
C GLU A 171 9.62 -8.95 8.42
N ASP A 172 8.65 -8.18 7.94
CA ASP A 172 8.87 -6.91 7.24
C ASP A 172 8.56 -5.68 8.10
N LEU A 173 8.04 -5.89 9.31
CA LEU A 173 7.61 -4.82 10.20
C LEU A 173 8.74 -3.84 10.52
N GLN A 174 9.97 -4.34 10.74
CA GLN A 174 11.12 -3.47 10.98
C GLN A 174 11.39 -2.51 9.81
N TYR A 175 11.28 -3.00 8.57
CA TYR A 175 11.54 -2.20 7.38
C TYR A 175 10.39 -1.20 7.19
N PHE A 176 9.16 -1.65 7.40
CA PHE A 176 8.00 -0.79 7.36
C PHE A 176 8.11 0.37 8.35
N LEU A 177 8.54 0.10 9.59
CA LEU A 177 8.74 1.11 10.64
C LEU A 177 9.92 2.05 10.36
N ASP A 178 11.01 1.56 9.76
CA ASP A 178 12.18 2.38 9.39
C ASP A 178 11.86 3.40 8.30
N PHE A 179 10.86 3.12 7.46
CA PHE A 179 10.37 4.05 6.43
C PHE A 179 9.27 5.02 6.93
N GLN A 180 8.90 4.99 8.21
CA GLN A 180 7.96 5.94 8.84
C GLN A 180 8.63 7.28 9.19
N ILE A 181 9.45 7.77 8.26
CA ILE A 181 10.16 9.03 8.34
C ILE A 181 9.30 10.12 7.69
N ALA A 182 9.39 11.34 8.20
CA ALA A 182 8.71 12.47 7.59
C ALA A 182 9.11 12.63 6.10
N ARG A 183 8.14 13.05 5.30
CA ARG A 183 8.30 13.22 3.86
C ARG A 183 8.25 14.70 3.52
N VAL A 184 9.15 15.14 2.66
CA VAL A 184 9.21 16.52 2.17
C VAL A 184 9.29 16.53 0.65
N TRP A 185 9.01 17.70 0.06
CA TRP A 185 9.01 17.88 -1.39
C TRP A 185 10.24 18.70 -1.81
N ALA A 186 10.90 18.23 -2.87
CA ALA A 186 11.95 18.94 -3.59
C ALA A 186 11.44 19.37 -4.99
N PRO A 187 11.81 20.55 -5.50
CA PRO A 187 12.51 21.61 -4.77
C PRO A 187 11.62 22.18 -3.66
N GLU A 188 12.23 22.60 -2.54
CA GLU A 188 11.52 23.36 -1.52
C GLU A 188 10.99 24.65 -2.15
N GLN A 189 9.74 25.01 -1.86
CA GLN A 189 9.09 26.19 -2.45
C GLN A 189 9.83 27.46 -2.03
N ASN A 190 10.78 27.88 -2.86
CA ASN A 190 11.50 29.11 -2.67
C ASN A 190 10.80 30.21 -3.48
N ASN A 191 10.27 31.22 -2.79
CA ASN A 191 9.65 32.42 -3.39
C ASN A 191 10.68 33.34 -4.09
N LEU A 192 11.91 32.88 -4.27
CA LEU A 192 12.95 33.64 -4.94
C LEU A 192 12.67 33.64 -6.44
N GLN A 193 12.38 34.83 -6.98
CA GLN A 193 12.25 35.09 -8.41
C GLN A 193 13.58 34.75 -9.10
N ARG A 194 13.77 33.50 -9.52
CA ARG A 194 14.88 33.10 -10.38
C ARG A 194 14.68 33.75 -11.75
N LYS A 195 15.76 34.30 -12.32
CA LYS A 195 15.80 34.75 -13.72
C LYS A 195 15.25 33.63 -14.60
N GLU A 196 14.27 33.96 -15.45
CA GLU A 196 13.60 32.96 -16.28
C GLU A 196 14.58 32.36 -17.29
N PRO A 197 14.87 31.05 -17.21
CA PRO A 197 15.60 30.37 -18.27
C PRO A 197 14.76 30.35 -19.56
N VAL A 198 15.41 30.18 -20.70
CA VAL A 198 14.73 29.93 -21.97
C VAL A 198 14.03 28.57 -21.89
N CYS A 199 12.74 28.56 -21.55
CA CYS A 199 11.97 27.34 -21.41
C CYS A 199 11.55 26.81 -22.79
N GLN A 200 11.82 25.53 -23.05
CA GLN A 200 11.17 24.81 -24.15
C GLN A 200 9.65 24.80 -23.93
N SER A 201 8.87 24.78 -25.01
CA SER A 201 7.42 24.85 -24.92
C SER A 201 6.73 23.81 -25.78
N LEU A 202 5.66 23.22 -25.23
CA LEU A 202 4.73 22.40 -25.98
C LEU A 202 3.57 23.27 -26.48
N GLN A 203 3.20 23.07 -27.74
CA GLN A 203 2.07 23.75 -28.35
C GLN A 203 1.05 22.71 -28.85
N PHE A 204 -0.19 22.82 -28.36
CA PHE A 204 -1.23 21.81 -28.62
C PHE A 204 -2.08 22.07 -29.88
N SER A 205 -1.85 23.20 -30.56
CA SER A 205 -2.43 23.57 -31.85
C SER A 205 -1.61 24.71 -32.49
N LEU A 206 -1.71 24.91 -33.81
CA LEU A 206 -0.89 25.87 -34.57
C LEU A 206 -0.85 27.30 -33.97
N MET A 207 -1.98 27.80 -33.46
CA MET A 207 -2.09 29.11 -32.79
C MET A 207 -2.52 28.98 -31.31
N GLY A 208 -2.27 27.82 -30.71
CA GLY A 208 -2.71 27.49 -29.35
C GLY A 208 -1.80 28.04 -28.25
N PRO A 209 -2.27 28.01 -26.98
CA PRO A 209 -1.46 28.38 -25.84
C PRO A 209 -0.25 27.46 -25.70
N LYS A 210 0.90 28.06 -25.36
CA LYS A 210 2.16 27.35 -25.09
C LYS A 210 2.23 26.94 -23.62
N LEU A 211 2.56 25.67 -23.39
CA LEU A 211 2.93 25.15 -22.08
C LEU A 211 4.45 25.09 -22.01
N TYR A 212 5.05 25.93 -21.18
CA TYR A 212 6.49 25.93 -20.96
C TYR A 212 6.87 24.77 -20.04
N ILE A 213 8.00 24.13 -20.31
CA ILE A 213 8.53 23.04 -19.50
C ILE A 213 9.72 23.58 -18.72
N SER A 214 9.71 23.40 -17.40
CA SER A 214 10.85 23.77 -16.57
C SER A 214 12.04 22.84 -16.87
N PRO A 215 13.21 23.38 -17.26
CA PRO A 215 14.40 22.58 -17.55
C PRO A 215 15.12 22.10 -16.27
N ASP A 216 14.70 22.59 -15.09
CA ASP A 216 15.36 22.36 -13.81
C ASP A 216 15.44 20.86 -13.48
N GLN A 217 16.65 20.42 -13.16
CA GLN A 217 16.90 19.07 -12.64
C GLN A 217 16.59 19.06 -11.14
N VAL A 218 15.65 18.21 -10.74
CA VAL A 218 15.31 18.02 -9.33
C VAL A 218 16.07 16.82 -8.83
N THR A 219 16.98 17.01 -7.88
CA THR A 219 17.75 15.94 -7.25
C THR A 219 17.61 16.03 -5.73
N VAL A 220 17.54 14.88 -5.06
CA VAL A 220 17.35 14.77 -3.60
C VAL A 220 18.58 14.19 -2.90
N GLY A 221 19.68 14.03 -3.63
CA GLY A 221 20.92 13.42 -3.14
C GLY A 221 20.74 11.95 -2.79
N ARG A 222 21.41 11.48 -1.73
CA ARG A 222 21.32 10.09 -1.23
C ARG A 222 20.07 9.90 -0.36
N LYS A 223 18.90 10.14 -0.95
CA LYS A 223 17.60 9.97 -0.31
C LYS A 223 16.66 9.28 -1.29
N PRO A 224 15.94 8.23 -0.89
CA PRO A 224 15.02 7.55 -1.79
C PRO A 224 13.85 8.48 -2.11
N VAL A 225 13.52 8.57 -3.40
CA VAL A 225 12.28 9.23 -3.84
C VAL A 225 11.10 8.30 -3.57
N THR A 226 10.12 8.78 -2.83
CA THR A 226 8.91 8.02 -2.45
C THR A 226 7.67 8.45 -3.22
N GLY A 227 7.77 9.52 -4.02
CA GLY A 227 6.64 10.03 -4.78
C GLY A 227 7.06 11.11 -5.78
N LEU A 228 6.19 11.35 -6.75
CA LEU A 228 6.39 12.32 -7.82
C LEU A 228 5.08 13.09 -8.00
N ARG A 229 5.18 14.41 -8.17
CA ARG A 229 4.05 15.25 -8.57
C ARG A 229 4.46 16.21 -9.68
N LEU A 230 3.48 16.58 -10.49
CA LEU A 230 3.64 17.63 -11.50
C LEU A 230 2.85 18.86 -11.06
N GLY A 231 3.47 20.03 -11.16
CA GLY A 231 2.90 21.32 -10.80
C GLY A 231 2.83 22.26 -12.00
N LEU A 232 1.91 23.23 -11.95
CA LEU A 232 1.92 24.37 -12.84
C LEU A 232 2.36 25.60 -12.05
N GLU A 233 3.38 26.27 -12.56
CA GLU A 233 4.02 27.41 -11.92
C GLU A 233 3.86 28.69 -12.75
N GLY A 234 4.19 29.81 -12.11
CA GLY A 234 4.13 31.14 -12.69
C GLY A 234 2.73 31.76 -12.62
N ILE A 235 2.69 33.08 -12.88
CA ILE A 235 1.46 33.89 -12.81
C ILE A 235 0.39 33.37 -13.77
N LYS A 236 0.82 32.89 -14.95
CA LYS A 236 -0.07 32.35 -15.99
C LYS A 236 -0.38 30.87 -15.83
N GLN A 237 0.17 30.19 -14.81
CA GLN A 237 -0.06 28.75 -14.56
C GLN A 237 0.17 27.89 -15.80
N ASN A 238 1.22 28.22 -16.56
CA ASN A 238 1.55 27.62 -17.86
C ASN A 238 3.00 27.14 -17.92
N ARG A 239 3.66 26.96 -16.77
CA ARG A 239 4.97 26.33 -16.65
C ARG A 239 4.83 25.00 -15.94
N LEU A 240 5.05 23.89 -16.63
CA LEU A 240 5.06 22.56 -16.04
C LEU A 240 6.37 22.35 -15.28
N SER A 241 6.26 21.99 -14.01
CA SER A 241 7.38 21.62 -13.15
C SER A 241 7.17 20.23 -12.56
N ILE A 242 8.28 19.59 -12.21
CA ILE A 242 8.31 18.31 -11.52
C ILE A 242 8.76 18.54 -10.08
N HIS A 243 8.13 17.83 -9.14
CA HIS A 243 8.58 17.80 -7.76
C HIS A 243 8.66 16.35 -7.28
N LEU A 244 9.62 16.08 -6.41
CA LEU A 244 9.89 14.77 -5.87
C LEU A 244 9.64 14.77 -4.37
N GLN A 245 8.87 13.79 -3.91
CA GLN A 245 8.73 13.51 -2.49
C GLN A 245 9.86 12.59 -2.08
N HIS A 246 10.54 12.92 -0.99
CA HIS A 246 11.60 12.09 -0.42
C HIS A 246 11.54 12.13 1.10
N LEU A 247 12.24 11.18 1.73
CA LEU A 247 12.39 11.15 3.19
C LEU A 247 13.32 12.29 3.65
N VAL A 248 13.04 12.93 4.79
CA VAL A 248 13.93 13.98 5.31
C VAL A 248 15.32 13.43 5.67
N SER A 249 15.39 12.20 6.16
CA SER A 249 16.63 11.50 6.52
C SER A 249 16.72 10.15 5.82
N LEU A 250 17.95 9.62 5.71
CA LEU A 250 18.22 8.29 5.18
C LEU A 250 17.74 7.22 6.19
N PRO A 251 16.91 6.24 5.79
CA PRO A 251 16.52 5.11 6.62
C PRO A 251 17.72 4.39 7.22
N LYS A 252 17.62 3.94 8.48
CA LYS A 252 18.76 3.33 9.20
C LYS A 252 19.29 2.11 8.45
N ILE A 253 18.41 1.33 7.84
CA ILE A 253 18.81 0.15 7.06
C ILE A 253 19.70 0.48 5.86
N LEU A 254 19.53 1.66 5.27
CA LEU A 254 20.30 2.08 4.11
C LEU A 254 21.63 2.74 4.51
N GLN A 255 21.81 3.18 5.76
CA GLN A 255 23.01 3.88 6.20
C GLN A 255 24.31 3.08 5.96
N PRO A 256 24.41 1.78 6.29
CA PRO A 256 25.64 1.01 6.06
C PRO A 256 26.04 0.93 4.58
N HIS A 257 25.08 1.08 3.67
CA HIS A 257 25.26 0.91 2.23
C HIS A 257 25.26 2.22 1.46
N TRP A 258 24.72 3.30 2.03
CA TRP A 258 24.38 4.52 1.29
C TRP A 258 24.64 5.82 2.05
N ASP A 259 25.23 5.76 3.24
CA ASP A 259 25.72 6.96 3.94
C ASP A 259 26.80 7.71 3.12
N ALA A 260 27.01 8.99 3.40
CA ALA A 260 27.85 9.90 2.62
C ALA A 260 29.26 9.37 2.30
N HIS A 261 29.85 8.60 3.21
CA HIS A 261 31.21 8.04 3.10
C HIS A 261 31.30 6.82 2.17
N ILE A 262 30.17 6.18 1.83
CA ILE A 262 30.17 4.99 0.99
C ILE A 262 30.36 5.38 -0.48
N ALA A 263 31.29 4.72 -1.18
CA ALA A 263 31.52 4.95 -2.60
C ALA A 263 30.46 4.20 -3.44
N ILE A 264 29.63 4.95 -4.17
CA ILE A 264 28.52 4.39 -4.97
C ILE A 264 28.63 4.67 -6.48
N GLY A 265 29.71 5.31 -6.91
CA GLY A 265 29.88 5.79 -8.28
C GLY A 265 29.02 7.02 -8.61
N ALA A 266 29.09 7.48 -9.85
CA ALA A 266 28.30 8.61 -10.33
C ALA A 266 26.84 8.17 -10.61
N PRO A 267 25.84 8.97 -10.20
CA PRO A 267 24.45 8.67 -10.51
C PRO A 267 24.21 8.77 -12.03
N LYS A 268 23.33 7.91 -12.54
CA LYS A 268 23.07 7.77 -13.99
C LYS A 268 21.69 8.31 -14.34
N TRP A 269 21.63 9.26 -15.27
CA TRP A 269 20.36 9.67 -15.86
C TRP A 269 19.91 8.61 -16.86
N LYS A 270 18.69 8.09 -16.67
CA LYS A 270 18.00 7.24 -17.64
C LYS A 270 16.71 7.90 -18.07
N GLY A 271 16.36 7.73 -19.34
CA GLY A 271 15.13 8.20 -19.93
C GLY A 271 14.82 7.41 -21.18
N PRO A 272 13.68 7.67 -21.82
CA PRO A 272 13.31 7.01 -23.06
C PRO A 272 14.35 7.26 -24.15
N GLU A 273 14.55 6.27 -25.02
CA GLU A 273 15.38 6.42 -26.21
C GLU A 273 14.65 7.29 -27.24
N GLU A 274 15.38 8.22 -27.86
CA GLU A 274 14.80 9.26 -28.74
C GLU A 274 14.06 8.71 -29.97
N GLN A 275 14.27 7.45 -30.34
CA GLN A 275 13.78 6.88 -31.61
C GLN A 275 12.61 5.89 -31.45
N ASP A 276 12.20 5.51 -30.24
CA ASP A 276 11.10 4.54 -30.06
C ASP A 276 9.72 5.21 -30.06
N SER A 277 9.27 5.58 -31.26
CA SER A 277 7.96 6.22 -31.48
C SER A 277 6.75 5.36 -31.09
N ARG A 278 6.93 4.07 -30.78
CA ARG A 278 5.85 3.17 -30.33
C ARG A 278 5.21 3.60 -29.01
N TRP A 279 5.97 4.32 -28.19
CA TRP A 279 5.53 4.80 -26.88
C TRP A 279 5.06 6.26 -26.90
N PHE A 280 4.89 6.87 -28.08
CA PHE A 280 4.48 8.27 -28.17
C PHE A 280 2.97 8.38 -28.21
N GLU A 281 2.40 8.77 -27.08
CA GLU A 281 0.96 8.96 -26.96
C GLU A 281 0.56 10.41 -27.21
N PRO A 282 -0.39 10.67 -28.12
CA PRO A 282 -0.86 12.02 -28.39
C PRO A 282 -1.70 12.54 -27.22
N ILE A 283 -1.36 13.73 -26.72
CA ILE A 283 -2.05 14.35 -25.58
C ILE A 283 -3.47 14.81 -25.98
N LYS A 284 -3.60 15.35 -27.20
CA LYS A 284 -4.86 15.84 -27.78
C LYS A 284 -5.06 15.46 -29.24
N TRP A 285 -4.18 15.95 -30.12
CA TRP A 285 -4.26 15.77 -31.57
C TRP A 285 -3.03 15.00 -32.06
N LYS A 286 -3.19 14.13 -33.07
CA LYS A 286 -2.12 13.27 -33.63
C LYS A 286 -0.86 14.02 -34.11
N ASN A 287 -0.94 15.33 -34.31
CA ASN A 287 0.06 16.08 -35.08
C ASN A 287 0.90 17.09 -34.29
N PHE A 288 0.59 17.42 -33.03
CA PHE A 288 1.19 18.62 -32.39
C PHE A 288 1.98 18.36 -31.09
N SER A 289 1.52 17.47 -30.19
CA SER A 289 2.27 17.16 -28.96
C SER A 289 1.98 15.76 -28.44
N HIS A 290 3.04 15.05 -28.07
CA HIS A 290 2.98 13.69 -27.52
C HIS A 290 3.65 13.64 -26.14
N VAL A 291 3.32 12.60 -25.37
CA VAL A 291 4.06 12.20 -24.17
C VAL A 291 4.69 10.84 -24.46
N SER A 292 5.95 10.67 -24.13
CA SER A 292 6.56 9.33 -24.11
C SER A 292 6.01 8.57 -22.89
N THR A 293 5.43 7.39 -23.11
CA THR A 293 4.94 6.47 -22.07
C THR A 293 5.87 5.26 -21.85
N THR A 294 7.12 5.38 -22.31
CA THR A 294 8.12 4.33 -22.16
C THR A 294 8.45 4.12 -20.67
N PRO A 295 8.43 2.87 -20.18
CA PRO A 295 8.95 2.55 -18.85
C PRO A 295 10.42 2.97 -18.74
N ILE A 296 10.80 3.61 -17.62
CA ILE A 296 12.18 4.05 -17.39
C ILE A 296 12.79 3.05 -16.41
N GLU A 297 13.31 1.95 -16.95
CA GLU A 297 13.88 0.87 -16.15
C GLU A 297 15.41 0.97 -16.07
N CYS A 298 15.97 0.60 -14.92
CA CYS A 298 17.41 0.41 -14.80
C CYS A 298 17.77 -1.04 -15.11
N THR A 299 18.08 -1.32 -16.38
CA THR A 299 18.51 -2.64 -16.89
C THR A 299 19.72 -3.28 -16.18
N ASP A 300 20.43 -2.54 -15.32
CA ASP A 300 21.61 -3.04 -14.58
C ASP A 300 21.22 -3.75 -13.27
N THR A 301 19.92 -3.86 -12.95
CA THR A 301 19.42 -4.51 -11.73
C THR A 301 18.53 -5.70 -12.05
N SER A 302 19.10 -6.90 -12.10
CA SER A 302 18.33 -8.15 -12.09
C SER A 302 18.12 -8.65 -10.65
N ILE A 303 16.98 -9.32 -10.42
CA ILE A 303 16.67 -9.91 -9.11
C ILE A 303 17.75 -10.93 -8.76
N GLY A 304 18.42 -10.73 -7.62
CA GLY A 304 19.48 -11.62 -7.14
C GLY A 304 20.91 -11.27 -7.56
N ASP A 305 21.12 -10.22 -8.37
CA ASP A 305 22.46 -9.73 -8.67
C ASP A 305 23.06 -8.99 -7.47
N LEU A 306 24.25 -9.42 -7.04
CA LEU A 306 25.01 -8.85 -5.92
C LEU A 306 25.69 -7.53 -6.31
N SER A 307 25.61 -7.11 -7.58
CA SER A 307 26.21 -5.87 -8.05
C SER A 307 25.59 -4.62 -7.41
N GLY A 308 24.41 -4.72 -6.78
CA GLY A 308 23.73 -3.65 -6.04
C GLY A 308 22.50 -3.10 -6.77
N VAL A 309 21.59 -2.46 -6.04
CA VAL A 309 20.33 -1.92 -6.60
C VAL A 309 20.47 -0.47 -7.00
N HIS A 310 19.57 0.01 -7.85
CA HIS A 310 19.50 1.41 -8.26
C HIS A 310 18.19 2.01 -7.77
N ILE A 311 18.27 3.13 -7.06
CA ILE A 311 17.13 3.85 -6.51
C ILE A 311 17.02 5.19 -7.20
N VAL A 312 15.79 5.64 -7.46
CA VAL A 312 15.56 6.98 -8.01
C VAL A 312 15.86 8.05 -6.96
N THR A 313 16.67 9.02 -7.37
CA THR A 313 17.17 10.14 -6.54
C THR A 313 16.99 11.50 -7.22
N GLY A 314 16.38 11.52 -8.40
CA GLY A 314 16.14 12.74 -9.14
C GLY A 314 15.29 12.51 -10.37
N ALA A 315 14.82 13.61 -10.93
CA ALA A 315 13.98 13.61 -12.12
C ALA A 315 14.11 14.93 -12.87
N GLN A 316 13.88 14.87 -14.18
CA GLN A 316 13.91 16.01 -15.07
C GLN A 316 12.86 15.83 -16.17
N LEU A 317 12.16 16.90 -16.52
CA LEU A 317 11.33 16.95 -17.70
C LEU A 317 12.13 17.53 -18.87
N GLY A 318 11.91 16.99 -20.06
CA GLY A 318 12.49 17.55 -21.28
C GLY A 318 11.52 17.46 -22.45
N VAL A 319 11.81 18.23 -23.49
CA VAL A 319 11.06 18.21 -24.75
C VAL A 319 12.00 17.84 -25.88
N TRP A 320 11.64 16.80 -26.61
CA TRP A 320 12.25 16.51 -27.91
C TRP A 320 11.50 17.24 -29.01
N ASP A 321 12.27 17.87 -29.90
CA ASP A 321 11.78 18.56 -31.08
C ASP A 321 12.00 17.69 -32.32
N PHE A 322 10.90 17.16 -32.87
CA PHE A 322 10.89 16.44 -34.15
C PHE A 322 10.22 17.28 -35.25
N GLY A 323 10.39 18.61 -35.21
CA GLY A 323 9.84 19.56 -36.16
C GLY A 323 8.34 19.79 -35.96
N ALA A 324 7.50 18.99 -36.64
CA ALA A 324 6.04 19.12 -36.52
C ALA A 324 5.51 18.56 -35.19
N LYS A 325 6.28 17.69 -34.51
CA LYS A 325 5.88 17.01 -33.28
C LYS A 325 6.87 17.32 -32.16
N ASN A 326 6.35 17.86 -31.07
CA ASN A 326 7.10 17.96 -29.82
C ASN A 326 6.70 16.81 -28.89
N VAL A 327 7.68 16.17 -28.24
CA VAL A 327 7.43 15.04 -27.34
C VAL A 327 7.95 15.37 -25.95
N LEU A 328 7.04 15.40 -24.97
CA LEU A 328 7.40 15.52 -23.57
C LEU A 328 7.93 14.17 -23.07
N HIS A 329 9.11 14.19 -22.47
CA HIS A 329 9.71 13.00 -21.89
C HIS A 329 10.13 13.25 -20.44
N LEU A 330 10.16 12.16 -19.65
CA LEU A 330 10.67 12.14 -18.29
C LEU A 330 12.04 11.46 -18.29
N LYS A 331 12.99 12.04 -17.57
CA LYS A 331 14.27 11.40 -17.23
C LYS A 331 14.32 11.21 -15.73
N LEU A 332 14.80 10.06 -15.27
CA LEU A 332 15.01 9.74 -13.87
C LEU A 332 16.50 9.59 -13.60
N LEU A 333 16.93 10.07 -12.43
CA LEU A 333 18.30 9.92 -11.96
C LEU A 333 18.36 8.73 -11.01
N PHE A 334 19.12 7.71 -11.40
CA PHE A 334 19.34 6.51 -10.62
C PHE A 334 20.68 6.57 -9.88
N SER A 335 20.63 6.30 -8.59
CA SER A 335 21.82 6.18 -7.74
C SER A 335 21.93 4.75 -7.25
N LYS A 336 23.16 4.21 -7.28
CA LYS A 336 23.44 2.85 -6.85
C LYS A 336 23.45 2.73 -5.32
N VAL A 337 22.92 1.63 -4.81
CA VAL A 337 22.99 1.18 -3.43
C VAL A 337 23.66 -0.19 -3.40
N PRO A 338 24.96 -0.25 -3.07
CA PRO A 338 25.74 -1.49 -3.08
C PRO A 338 25.31 -2.46 -1.98
N GLY A 339 25.41 -3.77 -2.23
CA GLY A 339 25.17 -4.80 -1.21
C GLY A 339 23.70 -5.00 -0.83
N CYS A 340 22.77 -4.34 -1.53
CA CYS A 340 21.34 -4.59 -1.41
C CYS A 340 20.84 -5.35 -2.64
N THR A 341 19.73 -6.07 -2.49
CA THR A 341 19.02 -6.76 -3.57
C THR A 341 17.53 -6.44 -3.53
N ILE A 342 16.86 -6.55 -4.67
CA ILE A 342 15.41 -6.38 -4.76
C ILE A 342 14.74 -7.67 -4.29
N ARG A 343 13.98 -7.62 -3.20
CA ARG A 343 13.23 -8.77 -2.69
C ARG A 343 11.91 -8.99 -3.42
N ARG A 344 11.22 -7.92 -3.81
CA ARG A 344 9.98 -7.94 -4.62
C ARG A 344 9.94 -6.71 -5.54
N SER A 345 9.53 -6.92 -6.78
CA SER A 345 9.33 -5.89 -7.81
C SER A 345 7.84 -5.62 -8.10
N VAL A 346 6.92 -6.33 -7.44
CA VAL A 346 5.49 -6.19 -7.66
C VAL A 346 4.84 -5.68 -6.38
N TRP A 347 4.03 -4.63 -6.49
CA TRP A 347 3.20 -4.14 -5.40
C TRP A 347 1.96 -5.03 -5.27
N ASP A 348 1.83 -5.76 -4.16
CA ASP A 348 0.71 -6.69 -3.92
C ASP A 348 -0.65 -5.94 -3.86
N HIS A 349 -0.64 -4.65 -3.54
CA HIS A 349 -1.82 -3.79 -3.47
C HIS A 349 -1.50 -2.38 -4.01
N SER A 350 -2.17 -1.97 -5.09
CA SER A 350 -2.22 -0.53 -5.45
C SER A 350 -3.21 0.15 -4.49
N PRO A 351 -2.84 1.24 -3.79
CA PRO A 351 -3.80 1.97 -2.98
C PRO A 351 -4.96 2.39 -3.89
N SER A 352 -6.17 1.98 -3.53
CA SER A 352 -7.39 2.39 -4.21
C SER A 352 -7.44 3.91 -4.22
N ASN A 353 -7.30 4.50 -5.41
CA ASN A 353 -7.36 5.94 -5.56
C ASN A 353 -8.79 6.38 -5.22
N PRO A 354 -9.04 7.10 -4.11
CA PRO A 354 -10.41 7.47 -3.71
C PRO A 354 -11.10 8.38 -4.73
N TYR A 355 -10.35 8.92 -5.70
CA TYR A 355 -10.86 9.74 -6.81
C TYR A 355 -11.30 8.95 -8.05
N ALA A 356 -11.12 7.63 -8.09
CA ALA A 356 -11.49 6.81 -9.25
C ALA A 356 -12.94 6.29 -9.22
N GLN A 357 -13.69 6.53 -8.14
CA GLN A 357 -15.09 6.11 -8.02
C GLN A 357 -16.03 7.33 -7.93
N GLN A 358 -16.34 7.92 -9.09
CA GLN A 358 -17.67 8.50 -9.30
C GLN A 358 -18.18 8.07 -10.68
N PRO A 359 -19.23 7.23 -10.75
CA PRO A 359 -19.96 7.03 -11.98
C PRO A 359 -20.89 8.22 -12.22
N ASN A 360 -20.83 8.72 -13.46
CA ASN A 360 -21.74 9.62 -14.18
C ASN A 360 -23.02 10.09 -13.47
N GLY A 361 -23.18 11.42 -13.36
CA GLY A 361 -24.45 12.09 -13.09
C GLY A 361 -24.46 13.56 -13.54
N ALA A 362 -25.11 13.80 -14.69
CA ALA A 362 -25.75 15.03 -15.20
C ALA A 362 -25.02 16.40 -15.18
N SER A 363 -24.78 16.88 -16.41
CA SER A 363 -24.70 18.25 -16.97
C SER A 363 -25.01 19.46 -16.07
N SER A 364 -24.12 20.47 -16.11
CA SER A 364 -24.50 21.84 -16.54
C SER A 364 -23.30 22.80 -16.71
N SER A 365 -23.46 23.67 -17.72
CA SER A 365 -22.76 24.93 -18.00
C SER A 365 -21.33 24.92 -18.56
N ILE A 366 -21.26 25.34 -19.82
CA ILE A 366 -20.08 25.60 -20.62
C ILE A 366 -19.36 26.84 -20.07
N SER A 367 -18.14 26.62 -19.56
CA SER A 367 -17.09 27.64 -19.52
C SER A 367 -15.78 26.96 -19.97
N ASN A 368 -14.83 27.74 -20.51
CA ASN A 368 -13.66 27.27 -21.27
C ASN A 368 -12.69 26.34 -20.47
N GLU A 369 -13.04 25.06 -20.29
CA GLU A 369 -12.26 24.07 -19.53
C GLU A 369 -11.35 23.17 -20.41
N LYS A 370 -10.55 23.76 -21.31
CA LYS A 370 -9.64 22.95 -22.18
C LYS A 370 -8.31 22.57 -21.54
N THR A 371 -7.91 23.24 -20.47
CA THR A 371 -6.67 23.06 -19.72
C THR A 371 -6.71 21.88 -18.70
N PRO A 372 -7.78 21.64 -17.91
CA PRO A 372 -7.83 20.53 -16.95
C PRO A 372 -7.74 19.14 -17.60
N VAL A 373 -8.28 18.96 -18.80
CA VAL A 373 -8.27 17.66 -19.51
C VAL A 373 -6.86 17.30 -20.02
N ILE A 374 -6.11 18.28 -20.56
CA ILE A 374 -4.71 18.09 -20.96
C ILE A 374 -3.86 17.73 -19.73
N ARG A 375 -4.09 18.45 -18.62
CA ARG A 375 -3.39 18.22 -17.35
C ARG A 375 -3.57 16.78 -16.86
N ARG A 376 -4.82 16.28 -16.82
CA ARG A 376 -5.10 14.92 -16.36
C ARG A 376 -4.39 13.86 -17.21
N LYS A 377 -4.37 14.01 -18.54
CA LYS A 377 -3.67 13.06 -19.43
C LYS A 377 -2.16 13.05 -19.26
N ILE A 378 -1.53 14.23 -19.17
CA ILE A 378 -0.07 14.32 -18.94
C ILE A 378 0.30 13.73 -17.58
N VAL A 379 -0.47 14.06 -16.54
CA VAL A 379 -0.25 13.55 -15.18
C VAL A 379 -0.43 12.02 -15.15
N GLN A 380 -1.49 11.49 -15.77
CA GLN A 380 -1.75 10.06 -15.80
C GLN A 380 -0.68 9.28 -16.58
N ALA A 381 -0.22 9.81 -17.72
CA ALA A 381 0.86 9.21 -18.49
C ALA A 381 2.18 9.20 -17.72
N MET A 382 2.57 10.34 -17.11
CA MET A 382 3.83 10.44 -16.37
C MET A 382 3.82 9.68 -15.03
N LEU A 383 2.69 9.66 -14.33
CA LEU A 383 2.53 8.82 -13.14
C LEU A 383 2.50 7.34 -13.51
N GLY A 384 1.89 6.97 -14.64
CA GLY A 384 1.97 5.62 -15.19
C GLY A 384 3.41 5.21 -15.49
N ASN A 385 4.21 6.10 -16.09
CA ASN A 385 5.64 5.85 -16.31
C ASN A 385 6.39 5.67 -14.99
N TRP A 386 6.14 6.55 -14.01
CA TRP A 386 6.72 6.44 -12.68
C TRP A 386 6.38 5.10 -12.01
N GLN A 387 5.11 4.69 -12.03
CA GLN A 387 4.66 3.43 -11.44
C GLN A 387 5.27 2.21 -12.12
N LYS A 388 5.36 2.21 -13.46
CA LYS A 388 6.04 1.16 -14.24
C LYS A 388 7.56 1.15 -14.06
N SER A 389 8.15 2.27 -13.64
CA SER A 389 9.59 2.38 -13.38
C SER A 389 9.97 1.97 -11.95
N LEU A 390 8.97 1.81 -11.06
CA LEU A 390 9.13 1.34 -9.69
C LEU A 390 8.88 -0.17 -9.53
N THR A 391 8.39 -0.82 -10.58
CA THR A 391 8.34 -2.27 -10.74
C THR A 391 9.58 -2.74 -11.47
#